data_AF-A0A7Y3UT89-F1
#
_entry.id   AF-A0A7Y3UT89-F1
#
_cell.length_a   1.000
_cell.length_b   1.000
_cell.length_c   1.000
_cell.angle_alpha   90.00
_cell.angle_beta   90.00
_cell.angle_gamma   90.00
#
_symmetry.space_group_name_H-M   'P 1'
#
loop_
_entity.id
_entity.type
_entity.pdbx_description
1 polymer ?
#
loop_
_entity_poly.entity_id
_entity_poly.type
_entity_poly.pdbx_seq_one_letter_code
_entity_poly.pdbx_strand_id
1 'polypeptide(L)'
;MDTNKMREMREAFERTNSRDHRRQPPKGNNYIDPMAQADWESFQKGWQASREAVAVELPKFDDYPASMERDMRESLRSAIEAQGLKVAP
;
A
#
# COMPACT_ATOMS: atom_id res chain seq x y z
N MET A 1 7.64 28.57 -29.80
CA MET A 1 7.98 28.17 -28.42
C MET A 1 9.29 28.88 -28.08
N ASP A 2 9.31 29.73 -27.06
CA ASP A 2 10.48 30.57 -26.71
C ASP A 2 11.58 29.70 -26.10
N THR A 3 12.63 29.45 -26.88
CA THR A 3 13.74 28.55 -26.54
C THR A 3 14.59 29.07 -25.39
N ASN A 4 14.57 30.38 -25.12
CA ASN A 4 15.24 30.96 -23.96
C ASN A 4 14.56 30.56 -22.65
N LYS A 5 13.23 30.50 -22.66
CA LYS A 5 12.42 30.10 -21.51
C LYS A 5 12.63 28.62 -21.15
N MET A 6 12.83 27.76 -22.14
CA MET A 6 13.16 26.34 -21.93
C MET A 6 14.57 26.15 -21.37
N ARG A 7 15.53 26.98 -21.79
CA ARG A 7 16.90 26.96 -21.24
C ARG A 7 16.92 27.42 -19.78
N GLU A 8 16.22 28.50 -19.44
CA GLU A 8 16.13 28.99 -18.06
C GLU A 8 15.46 27.98 -17.12
N MET A 9 14.39 27.30 -17.57
CA MET A 9 13.76 26.24 -16.79
C MET A 9 14.70 25.05 -16.54
N ARG A 10 15.52 24.70 -17.54
CA ARG A 10 16.51 23.63 -17.44
C ARG A 10 17.62 23.98 -16.45
N GLU A 11 18.19 25.18 -16.55
CA GLU A 11 19.24 25.66 -15.65
C GLU A 11 18.72 25.79 -14.20
N ALA A 12 17.47 26.23 -14.02
CA ALA A 12 16.83 26.30 -12.72
C ALA A 12 16.62 24.91 -12.10
N PHE A 13 16.18 23.93 -12.90
CA PHE A 13 16.00 22.54 -12.48
C PHE A 13 17.34 21.88 -12.11
N GLU A 14 18.38 22.06 -12.92
CA GLU A 14 19.72 21.54 -12.63
C GLU A 14 20.26 22.15 -11.32
N ARG A 15 20.10 23.47 -11.11
CA ARG A 15 20.56 24.14 -9.88
C ARG A 15 19.88 23.65 -8.59
N THR A 16 18.59 23.33 -8.62
CA THR A 16 17.87 22.80 -7.45
C THR A 16 18.11 21.31 -7.26
N ASN A 17 18.18 20.53 -8.33
CA ASN A 17 18.35 19.08 -8.25
C ASN A 17 19.80 18.68 -7.92
N SER A 18 20.81 19.48 -8.31
CA SER A 18 22.22 19.27 -7.96
C SER A 18 22.57 19.53 -6.48
N ARG A 19 21.67 20.17 -5.70
CA ARG A 19 21.91 20.50 -4.29
C ARG A 19 21.35 19.48 -3.30
N ASP A 20 20.57 18.50 -3.77
CA ASP A 20 20.12 17.39 -2.92
C ASP A 20 21.14 16.25 -2.99
N HIS A 21 22.11 16.25 -2.08
CA HIS A 21 23.15 15.22 -2.02
C HIS A 21 22.58 13.82 -1.71
N ARG A 22 21.29 13.72 -1.36
CA ARG A 22 20.54 12.46 -1.18
C ARG A 22 20.02 11.88 -2.49
N ARG A 23 20.08 12.64 -3.60
CA ARG A 23 19.63 12.24 -4.94
C ARG A 23 20.80 12.01 -5.89
N GLN A 24 21.99 11.68 -5.38
CA GLN A 24 23.02 11.21 -6.28
C GLN A 24 22.51 9.90 -6.90
N PRO A 25 22.31 9.83 -8.23
CA PRO A 25 22.01 8.56 -8.86
C PRO A 25 23.15 7.59 -8.51
N PRO A 26 22.87 6.31 -8.22
CA PRO A 26 23.92 5.34 -7.99
C PRO A 26 24.93 5.41 -9.13
N LYS A 27 26.24 5.42 -8.84
CA LYS A 27 27.25 5.37 -9.89
C LYS A 27 27.07 4.07 -10.69
N GLY A 28 26.51 4.16 -11.89
CA GLY A 28 26.23 3.02 -12.76
C GLY A 28 24.86 3.07 -13.42
N ASN A 29 24.53 2.04 -14.19
CA ASN A 29 23.33 1.96 -15.04
C ASN A 29 22.04 1.58 -14.26
N ASN A 30 21.93 2.01 -12.99
CA ASN A 30 20.80 1.65 -12.12
C ASN A 30 19.68 2.69 -12.25
N TYR A 31 18.64 2.33 -12.99
CA TYR A 31 17.43 3.14 -13.23
C TYR A 31 16.47 3.23 -12.03
N ILE A 32 16.83 2.65 -10.88
CA ILE A 32 15.96 2.61 -9.70
C ILE A 32 16.46 3.63 -8.68
N ASP A 33 15.63 4.64 -8.43
CA ASP A 33 15.83 5.62 -7.36
C ASP A 33 15.72 4.89 -6.00
N PRO A 34 16.78 4.88 -5.16
CA PRO A 34 16.74 4.23 -3.85
C PRO A 34 15.64 4.74 -2.92
N MET A 35 15.23 6.01 -3.07
CA MET A 35 14.12 6.59 -2.32
C MET A 35 12.79 6.00 -2.76
N ALA A 36 12.58 5.86 -4.07
CA ALA A 36 11.36 5.25 -4.61
C ALA A 36 11.24 3.78 -4.17
N GLN A 37 12.36 3.06 -4.09
CA GLN A 37 12.38 1.71 -3.54
C GLN A 37 11.99 1.70 -2.05
N ALA A 38 12.59 2.57 -1.24
CA ALA A 38 12.28 2.66 0.19
C ALA A 38 10.82 3.06 0.46
N ASP A 39 10.26 3.96 -0.34
CA ASP A 39 8.85 4.36 -0.28
C ASP A 39 7.93 3.20 -0.64
N TRP A 40 8.27 2.42 -1.68
CA TRP A 40 7.52 1.24 -2.08
C TRP A 40 7.52 0.15 -0.99
N GLU A 41 8.68 -0.13 -0.39
CA GLU A 41 8.80 -1.09 0.72
C GLU A 41 7.98 -0.63 1.95
N SER A 42 8.04 0.66 2.26
CA SER A 42 7.25 1.28 3.34
C SER A 42 5.75 1.15 3.09
N PHE A 43 5.32 1.42 1.86
CA PHE A 43 3.92 1.26 1.44
C PHE A 43 3.46 -0.20 1.56
N GLN A 44 4.24 -1.17 1.08
CA GLN A 44 3.90 -2.59 1.17
C GLN A 44 3.71 -3.04 2.62
N LYS A 45 4.58 -2.60 3.54
CA LYS A 45 4.46 -2.90 4.98
C LYS A 45 3.20 -2.29 5.58
N GLY A 46 2.94 -1.01 5.30
CA GLY A 46 1.73 -0.33 5.77
C GLY A 46 0.44 -0.97 5.23
N TRP A 47 0.45 -1.37 3.96
CA TRP A 47 -0.64 -2.07 3.32
C TRP A 47 -0.92 -3.43 3.97
N GLN A 48 0.12 -4.26 4.18
CA GLN A 48 -0.03 -5.55 4.87
C GLN A 48 -0.56 -5.37 6.30
N ALA A 49 0.01 -4.43 7.07
CA ALA A 49 -0.44 -4.12 8.42
C ALA A 49 -1.92 -3.67 8.44
N SER A 50 -2.35 -2.86 7.46
CA SER A 50 -3.75 -2.45 7.35
C SER A 50 -4.68 -3.64 7.11
N ARG A 51 -4.29 -4.60 6.26
CA ARG A 51 -5.05 -5.82 6.01
C ARG A 51 -5.12 -6.73 7.23
N GLU A 52 -4.06 -6.74 8.03
CA GLU A 52 -4.02 -7.52 9.27
C GLU A 52 -4.83 -6.90 10.41
N ALA A 53 -5.01 -5.58 10.41
CA ALA A 53 -5.77 -4.85 11.42
C ALA A 53 -7.28 -4.90 11.17
N VAL A 54 -7.72 -5.05 9.91
CA VAL A 54 -9.14 -5.15 9.57
C VAL A 54 -9.67 -6.52 9.95
N ALA A 55 -10.52 -6.55 10.99
CA ALA A 55 -11.31 -7.70 11.37
C ALA A 55 -12.80 -7.42 11.11
N VAL A 56 -13.49 -8.38 10.51
CA VAL A 56 -14.92 -8.32 10.23
C VAL A 56 -15.68 -8.94 11.39
N GLU A 57 -16.67 -8.23 11.92
CA GLU A 57 -17.62 -8.78 12.87
C GLU A 57 -18.72 -9.55 12.12
N LEU A 58 -18.99 -10.78 12.55
CA LEU A 58 -20.12 -11.53 12.01
C LEU A 58 -21.43 -11.05 12.65
N PRO A 59 -22.54 -11.02 11.89
CA PRO A 59 -23.84 -10.74 12.47
C PRO A 59 -24.22 -11.83 13.48
N LYS A 60 -25.11 -11.48 14.41
CA LYS A 60 -25.77 -12.46 15.28
C LYS A 60 -26.88 -13.16 14.51
N PHE A 61 -27.12 -14.42 14.82
CA PHE A 61 -28.15 -15.24 14.19
C PHE A 61 -29.27 -15.60 15.18
N ASP A 62 -29.67 -14.63 16.01
CA ASP A 62 -30.60 -14.82 17.13
C ASP A 62 -31.98 -15.39 16.69
N ASP A 63 -32.35 -15.18 15.43
CA ASP A 63 -33.61 -15.66 14.84
C ASP A 63 -33.56 -17.13 14.37
N TYR A 64 -32.41 -17.80 14.46
CA TYR A 64 -32.21 -19.16 13.95
C TYR A 64 -31.98 -20.18 15.08
N PRO A 65 -32.35 -21.45 14.88
CA PRO A 65 -31.98 -22.52 15.81
C PRO A 65 -30.45 -22.63 15.93
N ALA A 66 -29.95 -22.93 17.13
CA ALA A 66 -28.51 -23.00 17.43
C ALA A 66 -27.71 -23.93 16.48
N SER A 67 -28.33 -25.00 15.98
CA SER A 67 -27.71 -25.90 15.00
C SER A 67 -27.45 -25.20 13.66
N MET A 68 -28.35 -24.33 13.23
CA MET A 68 -28.24 -23.60 11.96
C MET A 68 -27.35 -22.36 12.10
N GLU A 69 -27.40 -21.68 13.24
CA GLU A 69 -26.49 -20.58 13.58
C GLU A 69 -25.04 -20.99 13.45
N ARG A 70 -24.66 -22.14 14.04
CA ARG A 70 -23.26 -22.60 14.01
C ARG A 70 -22.78 -22.80 12.56
N ASP A 71 -23.56 -23.53 11.77
CA ASP A 71 -23.18 -23.87 10.39
C ASP A 71 -23.13 -22.61 9.50
N MET A 72 -24.03 -21.65 9.71
CA MET A 72 -24.01 -20.35 9.02
C MET A 72 -22.81 -19.51 9.44
N ARG A 73 -22.50 -19.45 10.73
CA ARG A 73 -21.37 -18.69 11.29
C ARG A 73 -20.04 -19.24 10.77
N GLU A 74 -19.88 -20.56 10.74
CA GLU A 74 -18.70 -21.22 10.19
C GLU A 74 -18.57 -20.99 8.67
N SER A 75 -19.66 -21.15 7.92
CA SER A 75 -19.66 -20.92 6.47
C SER A 75 -19.30 -19.48 6.10
N LEU A 76 -19.86 -18.49 6.81
CA LEU A 76 -19.53 -17.08 6.63
C LEU A 76 -18.08 -16.77 7.01
N ARG A 77 -17.59 -17.32 8.13
CA ARG A 77 -16.19 -17.17 8.53
C ARG A 77 -15.25 -17.67 7.44
N SER A 78 -15.44 -18.90 6.96
CA SER A 78 -14.60 -19.48 5.92
C SER A 78 -14.65 -18.69 4.60
N ALA A 79 -15.83 -18.21 4.20
CA ALA A 79 -15.95 -17.41 2.98
C ALA A 79 -15.20 -16.07 3.06
N ILE A 80 -15.24 -15.39 4.23
CA ILE A 80 -14.54 -14.13 4.45
C ILE A 80 -13.02 -14.36 4.53
N GLU A 81 -12.58 -15.40 5.24
CA GLU A 81 -11.17 -15.77 5.35
C GLU A 81 -10.58 -16.16 3.98
N ALA A 82 -11.35 -16.82 3.11
CA ALA A 82 -10.93 -17.14 1.74
C ALA A 82 -10.67 -15.89 0.86
N GLN A 83 -11.25 -14.74 1.20
CA GLN A 83 -10.96 -13.45 0.55
C GLN A 83 -9.73 -12.74 1.16
N GLY A 84 -9.08 -13.37 2.15
CA GLY A 84 -7.91 -12.84 2.84
C GLY A 84 -8.23 -11.72 3.81
N LEU A 85 -9.42 -11.76 4.43
CA LEU A 85 -9.86 -10.87 5.51
C LEU A 85 -9.94 -11.66 6.83
N LYS A 86 -9.66 -11.01 7.96
CA LYS A 86 -9.80 -11.65 9.28
C LYS A 86 -11.23 -11.48 9.79
N VAL A 87 -11.70 -12.45 10.57
CA VAL A 87 -13.00 -12.41 11.25
C VAL A 87 -12.76 -12.33 12.75
N ALA A 88 -13.47 -11.43 13.43
CA ALA A 88 -13.38 -11.26 14.87
C ALA A 88 -13.76 -12.57 15.62
N PRO A 89 -13.25 -12.79 16.84
CA PRO A 89 -13.58 -13.96 17.65
C PRO A 89 -15.10 -14.16 17.86
#